data_AF-A0A7W0FRE6-F1
#
_entry.id   AF-A0A7W0FRE6-F1
#
_cell.length_a   1.000
_cell.length_b   1.000
_cell.length_c   1.000
_cell.angle_alpha   90.00
_cell.angle_beta   90.00
_cell.angle_gamma   90.00
#
_symmetry.space_group_name_H-M   'P 1'
#
loop_
_entity.id
_entity.type
_entity.pdbx_description
1 polymer ?
#
loop_
_entity_poly.entity_id
_entity_poly.type
_entity_poly.pdbx_seq_one_letter_code
_entity_poly.pdbx_strand_id
1 'polypeptide(L)'
;RRIASLIGMEGGHSIDGSLGTLRMMYELGVRYMTLTHNENVPWADSATDETVLGGLSEFGRKVVGEMNQLGMFVDLSHVSTDVMRQALDVTTAPVLFSHSSTRALCDINRNVPDDVLATLADNGGVCMVAFVPMFVHQGVADWYADCLDITADRGGDRRRFEDVNVVIIERTGSDPPPICTVEDVADHVEHVREVASVDHVGLGGDYDGATFFPAGMADVSSYPLLLATLRGRAWSDGDLTKLAHGNVLRAMRDMEAAAG
;
A
#
# COMPACT_ATOMS: atom_id res chain seq x y z
N ARG A 1 1.12 -10.20 -27.66
CA ARG A 1 0.67 -9.66 -26.36
C ARG A 1 1.89 -9.03 -25.69
N ARG A 2 1.74 -7.86 -25.05
CA ARG A 2 2.82 -7.14 -24.34
C ARG A 2 2.32 -6.80 -22.93
N ILE A 3 3.23 -6.72 -21.96
CA ILE A 3 2.92 -6.23 -20.61
C ILE A 3 2.89 -4.69 -20.68
N ALA A 4 1.86 -4.08 -20.08
CA ALA A 4 1.82 -2.63 -19.91
C ALA A 4 2.72 -2.25 -18.73
N SER A 5 3.63 -1.30 -18.94
CA SER A 5 4.54 -0.80 -17.91
C SER A 5 4.15 0.63 -17.57
N LEU A 6 3.64 0.83 -16.35
CA LEU A 6 3.30 2.13 -15.80
C LEU A 6 4.36 2.55 -14.79
N ILE A 7 4.44 3.84 -14.50
CA ILE A 7 5.41 4.43 -13.59
C ILE A 7 4.67 5.05 -12.40
N GLY A 8 5.15 4.79 -11.19
CA GLY A 8 4.72 5.44 -9.97
C GLY A 8 5.89 6.03 -9.19
N MET A 9 5.61 7.06 -8.42
CA MET A 9 6.56 7.64 -7.47
C MET A 9 6.18 7.26 -6.06
N GLU A 10 7.11 6.69 -5.31
CA GLU A 10 6.84 6.21 -3.96
C GLU A 10 7.35 7.23 -2.93
N GLY A 11 6.51 8.22 -2.65
CA GLY A 11 6.76 9.22 -1.62
C GLY A 11 6.86 10.64 -2.19
N GLY A 12 6.20 11.56 -1.49
CA GLY A 12 6.13 12.98 -1.82
C GLY A 12 7.46 13.74 -1.77
N HIS A 13 8.52 13.14 -1.22
CA HIS A 13 9.86 13.70 -1.29
C HIS A 13 10.37 13.78 -2.75
N SER A 14 9.83 12.96 -3.65
CA SER A 14 10.15 12.95 -5.08
C SER A 14 9.85 14.27 -5.81
N ILE A 15 8.97 15.11 -5.25
CA ILE A 15 8.60 16.40 -5.86
C ILE A 15 9.28 17.60 -5.20
N ASP A 16 10.06 17.40 -4.14
CA ASP A 16 10.78 18.47 -3.42
C ASP A 16 9.89 19.68 -3.08
N GLY A 17 8.66 19.43 -2.62
CA GLY A 17 7.69 20.49 -2.29
C GLY A 17 7.25 21.36 -3.48
N SER A 18 7.38 20.89 -4.71
CA SER A 18 7.09 21.66 -5.93
C SER A 18 6.00 21.01 -6.79
N LEU A 19 4.88 21.74 -6.97
CA LEU A 19 3.83 21.36 -7.93
C LEU A 19 4.34 21.42 -9.38
N GLY A 20 5.37 22.21 -9.68
CA GLY A 20 6.02 22.21 -10.99
C GLY A 20 6.72 20.89 -11.27
N THR A 21 7.44 20.35 -10.28
CA THR A 21 8.10 19.04 -10.36
C THR A 21 7.08 17.93 -10.51
N LEU A 22 5.97 17.97 -9.75
CA LEU A 22 4.87 17.01 -9.90
C LEU A 22 4.33 16.95 -11.34
N ARG A 23 4.04 18.10 -11.94
CA ARG A 23 3.60 18.21 -13.34
C ARG A 23 4.63 17.65 -14.31
N MET A 24 5.91 17.97 -14.12
CA MET A 24 6.99 17.44 -14.96
C MET A 24 7.09 15.91 -14.87
N MET A 25 6.94 15.33 -13.68
CA MET A 25 6.95 13.86 -13.51
C MET A 25 5.76 13.20 -14.19
N TYR A 26 4.58 13.84 -14.16
CA TYR A 26 3.41 13.38 -14.91
C TYR A 26 3.67 13.32 -16.43
N GLU A 27 4.26 14.39 -16.99
CA GLU A 27 4.66 14.46 -18.41
C GLU A 27 5.69 13.37 -18.79
N LEU A 28 6.56 12.98 -17.85
CA LEU A 28 7.51 11.88 -18.02
C LEU A 28 6.86 10.48 -17.93
N GLY A 29 5.56 10.41 -17.64
CA GLY A 29 4.78 9.17 -17.66
C GLY A 29 4.37 8.63 -16.29
N VAL A 30 4.63 9.35 -15.20
CA VAL A 30 4.16 8.94 -13.86
C VAL A 30 2.63 9.02 -13.78
N ARG A 31 1.98 7.99 -13.21
CA ARG A 31 0.51 7.90 -13.08
C ARG A 31 -0.01 7.72 -11.67
N TYR A 32 0.87 7.50 -10.69
CA TYR A 32 0.52 7.60 -9.28
C TYR A 32 1.69 8.17 -8.47
N MET A 33 1.37 8.80 -7.34
CA MET A 33 2.38 9.14 -6.33
C MET A 33 1.86 8.79 -4.93
N THR A 34 2.64 8.02 -4.18
CA THR A 34 2.42 7.77 -2.75
C THR A 34 2.75 9.05 -1.99
N LEU A 35 1.86 9.55 -1.13
CA LEU A 35 2.05 10.88 -0.52
C LEU A 35 3.26 10.94 0.44
N THR A 36 3.54 9.84 1.12
CA THR A 36 4.75 9.65 1.94
C THR A 36 5.40 8.30 1.62
N HIS A 37 6.62 8.09 2.11
CA HIS A 37 7.17 6.75 2.29
C HIS A 37 7.20 6.47 3.79
N ASN A 38 8.30 5.92 4.34
CA ASN A 38 8.40 5.60 5.76
C ASN A 38 8.60 6.82 6.69
N GLU A 39 8.89 8.00 6.14
CA GLU A 39 9.12 9.23 6.90
C GLU A 39 8.14 10.32 6.46
N ASN A 40 7.88 11.26 7.37
CA ASN A 40 7.11 12.46 7.08
C ASN A 40 7.76 13.29 5.97
N VAL A 41 6.92 13.92 5.16
CA VAL A 41 7.33 15.06 4.31
C VAL A 41 6.76 16.34 4.93
N PRO A 42 7.25 17.55 4.58
CA PRO A 42 6.77 18.80 5.20
C PRO A 42 5.27 19.10 5.06
N TRP A 43 4.51 18.25 4.36
CA TRP A 43 3.11 18.45 4.03
C TRP A 43 2.21 17.21 4.20
N ALA A 44 2.74 16.06 4.63
CA ALA A 44 1.98 14.86 4.95
C ALA A 44 2.71 13.97 5.97
N ASP A 45 1.95 13.44 6.94
CA ASP A 45 2.45 12.51 7.95
C ASP A 45 2.44 11.04 7.46
N SER A 46 3.52 10.30 7.72
CA SER A 46 3.68 8.86 7.45
C SER A 46 3.11 7.98 8.56
N ALA A 47 2.70 6.75 8.23
CA ALA A 47 2.25 5.75 9.19
C ALA A 47 3.35 5.25 10.14
N THR A 48 4.61 5.38 9.72
CA THR A 48 5.78 4.81 10.42
C THR A 48 6.68 5.87 11.05
N ASP A 49 6.17 7.09 11.20
CA ASP A 49 6.89 8.21 11.80
C ASP A 49 6.02 8.89 12.88
N GLU A 50 6.65 9.77 13.66
CA GLU A 50 5.96 10.57 14.67
C GLU A 50 4.97 11.54 14.03
N THR A 51 3.83 11.76 14.64
CA THR A 51 2.83 12.71 14.12
C THR A 51 3.32 14.16 14.26
N VAL A 52 3.40 14.91 13.16
CA VAL A 52 3.83 16.32 13.17
C VAL A 52 2.70 17.26 12.74
N LEU A 53 1.97 16.91 11.68
CA LEU A 53 0.92 17.76 11.10
C LEU A 53 -0.49 17.41 11.59
N GLY A 54 -0.68 16.18 12.06
CA GLY A 54 -1.99 15.58 12.26
C GLY A 54 -2.70 15.30 10.92
N GLY A 55 -1.96 14.84 9.91
CA GLY A 55 -2.48 14.55 8.57
C GLY A 55 -1.83 15.36 7.45
N LEU A 56 -2.64 16.08 6.67
CA LEU A 56 -2.23 16.91 5.54
C LEU A 56 -2.16 18.39 5.92
N SER A 57 -1.08 19.07 5.52
CA SER A 57 -1.01 20.54 5.56
C SER A 57 -1.88 21.18 4.47
N GLU A 58 -2.02 22.52 4.48
CA GLU A 58 -2.67 23.24 3.38
C GLU A 58 -1.97 22.99 2.04
N PHE A 59 -0.64 22.88 2.04
CA PHE A 59 0.11 22.53 0.83
C PHE A 59 -0.15 21.07 0.42
N GLY A 60 -0.23 20.13 1.36
CA GLY A 60 -0.57 18.73 1.05
C GLY A 60 -1.94 18.59 0.37
N ARG A 61 -2.94 19.38 0.80
CA ARG A 61 -4.25 19.46 0.13
C ARG A 61 -4.15 20.01 -1.28
N LYS A 62 -3.26 20.99 -1.53
CA LYS A 62 -2.96 21.50 -2.88
C LYS A 62 -2.27 20.44 -3.75
N VAL A 63 -1.39 19.61 -3.18
CA VAL A 63 -0.77 18.48 -3.89
C VAL A 63 -1.84 17.49 -4.33
N VAL A 64 -2.75 17.07 -3.42
CA VAL A 64 -3.89 16.18 -3.77
C VAL A 64 -4.75 16.78 -4.89
N GLY A 65 -5.10 18.07 -4.78
CA GLY A 65 -5.85 18.77 -5.83
C GLY A 65 -5.13 18.81 -7.17
N GLU A 66 -3.83 19.08 -7.20
CA GLU A 66 -3.02 19.08 -8.42
C GLU A 66 -2.93 17.68 -9.05
N MET A 67 -2.80 16.63 -8.24
CA MET A 67 -2.83 15.25 -8.72
C MET A 67 -4.17 14.91 -9.39
N ASN A 68 -5.29 15.38 -8.81
CA ASN A 68 -6.60 15.21 -9.43
C ASN A 68 -6.71 15.98 -10.76
N GLN A 69 -6.24 17.22 -10.83
CA GLN A 69 -6.24 17.99 -12.09
C GLN A 69 -5.43 17.30 -13.19
N LEU A 70 -4.30 16.69 -12.84
CA LEU A 70 -3.45 15.98 -13.80
C LEU A 70 -4.03 14.65 -14.28
N GLY A 71 -4.98 14.06 -13.56
CA GLY A 71 -5.28 12.64 -13.72
C GLY A 71 -4.09 11.79 -13.30
N MET A 72 -3.59 12.05 -12.09
CA MET A 72 -2.64 11.20 -11.37
C MET A 72 -3.32 10.60 -10.14
N PHE A 73 -3.16 9.29 -9.92
CA PHE A 73 -3.64 8.65 -8.70
C PHE A 73 -2.96 9.21 -7.45
N VAL A 74 -3.78 9.56 -6.47
CA VAL A 74 -3.37 9.77 -5.09
C VAL A 74 -3.20 8.39 -4.44
N ASP A 75 -1.96 7.99 -4.18
CA ASP A 75 -1.67 6.73 -3.51
C ASP A 75 -1.49 6.94 -2.00
N LEU A 76 -2.23 6.14 -1.23
CA LEU A 76 -2.38 6.22 0.23
C LEU A 76 -1.71 5.05 0.95
N SER A 77 -0.97 4.19 0.25
CA SER A 77 0.01 3.32 0.95
C SER A 77 1.03 4.18 1.70
N HIS A 78 1.67 3.64 2.75
CA HIS A 78 2.59 4.34 3.67
C HIS A 78 2.05 5.49 4.54
N VAL A 79 1.00 6.20 4.13
CA VAL A 79 0.57 7.43 4.83
C VAL A 79 -0.09 7.12 6.17
N SER A 80 -0.05 8.07 7.10
CA SER A 80 -0.77 7.95 8.38
C SER A 80 -2.28 7.84 8.16
N THR A 81 -3.00 7.23 9.12
CA THR A 81 -4.46 7.10 9.02
C THR A 81 -5.16 8.47 8.89
N ASP A 82 -4.63 9.52 9.51
CA ASP A 82 -5.19 10.87 9.38
C ASP A 82 -4.98 11.44 7.97
N VAL A 83 -3.83 11.17 7.32
CA VAL A 83 -3.65 11.49 5.90
C VAL A 83 -4.62 10.70 5.03
N MET A 84 -4.86 9.40 5.30
CA MET A 84 -5.81 8.60 4.52
C MET A 84 -7.19 9.26 4.50
N ARG A 85 -7.73 9.57 5.69
CA ARG A 85 -9.05 10.20 5.85
C ARG A 85 -9.10 11.58 5.19
N GLN A 86 -8.12 12.43 5.46
CA GLN A 86 -8.11 13.80 4.94
C GLN A 86 -7.90 13.86 3.42
N ALA A 87 -7.15 12.92 2.84
CA ALA A 87 -7.00 12.81 1.39
C ALA A 87 -8.32 12.38 0.73
N LEU A 88 -9.00 11.39 1.31
CA LEU A 88 -10.33 10.96 0.88
C LEU A 88 -11.39 12.07 0.99
N ASP A 89 -11.29 12.92 2.02
CA ASP A 89 -12.20 14.07 2.20
C ASP A 89 -12.04 15.15 1.10
N VAL A 90 -10.84 15.34 0.57
CA VAL A 90 -10.54 16.45 -0.37
C VAL A 90 -10.39 16.01 -1.82
N THR A 91 -10.13 14.73 -2.07
CA THR A 91 -9.92 14.25 -3.43
C THR A 91 -11.23 14.18 -4.20
N THR A 92 -11.18 14.49 -5.49
CA THR A 92 -12.32 14.43 -6.41
C THR A 92 -12.20 13.28 -7.41
N ALA A 93 -11.20 12.41 -7.25
CA ALA A 93 -10.94 11.28 -8.12
C ALA A 93 -10.73 10.00 -7.28
N PRO A 94 -10.86 8.80 -7.89
CA PRO A 94 -10.51 7.55 -7.24
C PRO A 94 -9.08 7.56 -6.69
N VAL A 95 -8.91 7.11 -5.44
CA VAL A 95 -7.59 6.90 -4.83
C VAL A 95 -7.07 5.49 -5.09
N LEU A 96 -5.78 5.30 -4.79
CA LEU A 96 -5.12 4.00 -4.80
C LEU A 96 -4.55 3.73 -3.40
N PHE A 97 -4.56 2.47 -2.97
CA PHE A 97 -3.53 1.97 -2.07
C PHE A 97 -2.72 0.97 -2.89
N SER A 98 -1.52 1.34 -3.33
CA SER A 98 -0.76 0.56 -4.30
C SER A 98 -0.23 -0.76 -3.73
N HIS A 99 0.02 -0.81 -2.42
CA HIS A 99 0.47 -1.99 -1.69
C HIS A 99 0.18 -1.82 -0.18
N SER A 100 -1.04 -2.14 0.22
CA SER A 100 -1.46 -2.15 1.63
C SER A 100 -2.38 -3.32 1.92
N SER A 101 -2.38 -3.79 3.17
CA SER A 101 -3.26 -4.86 3.63
C SER A 101 -4.23 -4.32 4.70
N THR A 102 -5.00 -5.19 5.35
CA THR A 102 -6.11 -4.80 6.24
C THR A 102 -5.68 -4.75 7.70
N ARG A 103 -6.02 -3.68 8.41
CA ARG A 103 -5.62 -3.53 9.82
C ARG A 103 -6.40 -4.46 10.75
N ALA A 104 -7.62 -4.83 10.37
CA ALA A 104 -8.46 -5.75 11.15
C ALA A 104 -7.85 -7.15 11.31
N LEU A 105 -7.03 -7.62 10.35
CA LEU A 105 -6.39 -8.93 10.39
C LEU A 105 -4.92 -8.87 10.84
N CYS A 106 -4.25 -7.75 10.61
CA CYS A 106 -2.89 -7.50 11.06
C CYS A 106 -2.76 -6.04 11.51
N ASP A 107 -2.74 -5.81 12.82
CA ASP A 107 -2.85 -4.51 13.46
C ASP A 107 -1.50 -3.78 13.50
N ILE A 108 -1.17 -3.17 12.37
CA ILE A 108 -0.01 -2.29 12.22
C ILE A 108 -0.40 -1.00 11.50
N ASN A 109 0.39 0.06 11.71
CA ASN A 109 0.10 1.37 11.12
C ASN A 109 0.15 1.36 9.58
N ARG A 110 0.95 0.47 8.96
CA ARG A 110 1.03 0.35 7.48
C ARG A 110 -0.23 -0.19 6.82
N ASN A 111 -1.13 -0.81 7.59
CA ASN A 111 -2.37 -1.40 7.09
C ASN A 111 -3.56 -0.44 7.21
N VAL A 112 -4.54 -0.65 6.33
CA VAL A 112 -5.71 0.21 6.16
C VAL A 112 -6.81 -0.18 7.16
N PRO A 113 -7.30 0.77 7.98
CA PRO A 113 -8.46 0.54 8.85
C PRO A 113 -9.77 0.38 8.09
N ASP A 114 -10.73 -0.33 8.68
CA ASP A 114 -12.04 -0.59 8.06
C ASP A 114 -12.84 0.69 7.79
N ASP A 115 -12.71 1.72 8.64
CA ASP A 115 -13.39 3.00 8.42
C ASP A 115 -12.89 3.70 7.15
N VAL A 116 -11.63 3.50 6.77
CA VAL A 116 -11.04 4.02 5.53
C VAL A 116 -11.43 3.13 4.35
N LEU A 117 -11.33 1.80 4.48
CA LEU A 117 -11.72 0.85 3.43
C LEU A 117 -13.18 1.05 2.99
N ALA A 118 -14.08 1.27 3.94
CA ALA A 118 -15.51 1.44 3.67
C ALA A 118 -15.81 2.66 2.77
N THR A 119 -14.97 3.71 2.80
CA THR A 119 -15.15 4.90 1.95
C THR A 119 -14.79 4.67 0.47
N LEU A 120 -14.07 3.58 0.15
CA LEU A 120 -13.68 3.30 -1.23
C LEU A 120 -14.88 3.07 -2.15
N ALA A 121 -15.98 2.55 -1.61
CA ALA A 121 -17.22 2.35 -2.35
C ALA A 121 -17.78 3.68 -2.91
N ASP A 122 -17.71 4.75 -2.11
CA ASP A 122 -18.17 6.08 -2.52
C ASP A 122 -17.11 6.84 -3.35
N ASN A 123 -15.82 6.67 -3.02
CA ASN A 123 -14.71 7.32 -3.73
C ASN A 123 -14.43 6.71 -5.12
N GLY A 124 -14.68 5.41 -5.32
CA GLY A 124 -14.36 4.68 -6.55
C GLY A 124 -12.96 4.05 -6.59
N GLY A 125 -12.14 4.29 -5.57
CA GLY A 125 -10.75 3.84 -5.44
C GLY A 125 -10.57 2.33 -5.24
N VAL A 126 -9.32 1.89 -5.17
CA VAL A 126 -8.94 0.46 -5.06
C VAL A 126 -7.85 0.27 -4.01
N CYS A 127 -8.04 -0.69 -3.11
CA CYS A 127 -6.99 -1.19 -2.22
C CYS A 127 -6.30 -2.40 -2.83
N MET A 128 -5.03 -2.26 -3.20
CA MET A 128 -4.22 -3.33 -3.78
C MET A 128 -3.49 -4.08 -2.66
N VAL A 129 -3.90 -5.32 -2.41
CA VAL A 129 -3.40 -6.11 -1.27
C VAL A 129 -1.93 -6.46 -1.46
N ALA A 130 -1.11 -6.13 -0.46
CA ALA A 130 0.31 -6.40 -0.43
C ALA A 130 0.63 -7.81 0.08
N PHE A 131 1.80 -8.35 -0.30
CA PHE A 131 2.23 -9.70 0.09
C PHE A 131 3.32 -9.68 1.17
N VAL A 132 3.69 -8.51 1.69
CA VAL A 132 4.74 -8.38 2.72
C VAL A 132 4.31 -9.14 3.98
N PRO A 133 5.05 -10.16 4.46
CA PRO A 133 4.60 -11.03 5.55
C PRO A 133 4.22 -10.31 6.84
N MET A 134 4.99 -9.27 7.23
CA MET A 134 4.68 -8.45 8.41
C MET A 134 3.43 -7.58 8.22
N PHE A 135 2.88 -7.45 7.02
CA PHE A 135 1.61 -6.76 6.77
C PHE A 135 0.42 -7.72 6.72
N VAL A 136 0.65 -9.01 6.48
CA VAL A 136 -0.43 -9.97 6.27
C VAL A 136 -0.55 -11.05 7.34
N HIS A 137 0.40 -11.13 8.27
CA HIS A 137 0.38 -12.12 9.34
C HIS A 137 0.82 -11.51 10.66
N GLN A 138 -0.12 -11.37 11.62
CA GLN A 138 0.12 -10.70 12.91
C GLN A 138 1.37 -11.25 13.64
N GLY A 139 1.53 -12.57 13.73
CA GLY A 139 2.70 -13.15 14.39
C GLY A 139 4.05 -12.81 13.73
N VAL A 140 4.08 -12.50 12.42
CA VAL A 140 5.29 -12.02 11.74
C VAL A 140 5.49 -10.54 12.02
N ALA A 141 4.41 -9.77 12.11
CA ALA A 141 4.45 -8.37 12.52
C ALA A 141 5.00 -8.21 13.94
N ASP A 142 4.50 -9.00 14.90
CA ASP A 142 4.96 -9.02 16.29
C ASP A 142 6.44 -9.40 16.37
N TRP A 143 6.85 -10.45 15.64
CA TRP A 143 8.25 -10.85 15.57
C TRP A 143 9.15 -9.76 14.98
N TYR A 144 8.68 -9.02 13.97
CA TYR A 144 9.42 -7.90 13.40
C TYR A 144 9.50 -6.71 14.37
N ALA A 145 8.43 -6.42 15.12
CA ALA A 145 8.44 -5.40 16.16
C ALA A 145 9.49 -5.70 17.25
N ASP A 146 9.57 -6.96 17.70
CA ASP A 146 10.63 -7.42 18.60
C ASP A 146 12.03 -7.19 18.00
N CYS A 147 12.21 -7.40 16.69
CA CYS A 147 13.48 -7.10 16.02
C CYS A 147 13.84 -5.61 16.09
N LEU A 148 12.86 -4.71 15.92
CA LEU A 148 13.07 -3.26 16.03
C LEU A 148 13.49 -2.86 17.46
N ASP A 149 12.88 -3.47 18.47
CA ASP A 149 13.20 -3.20 19.87
C ASP A 149 14.59 -3.74 20.22
N ILE A 150 14.95 -4.94 19.78
CA ILE A 150 16.29 -5.50 19.96
C ILE A 150 17.35 -4.64 19.24
N THR A 151 17.06 -4.14 18.04
CA THR A 151 17.96 -3.21 17.34
C THR A 151 18.18 -1.94 18.16
N ALA A 152 17.10 -1.35 18.71
CA ALA A 152 17.19 -0.16 19.55
C ALA A 152 17.97 -0.41 20.85
N ASP A 153 17.72 -1.54 21.54
CA ASP A 153 18.43 -1.94 22.77
C ASP A 153 19.93 -2.17 22.53
N ARG A 154 20.31 -2.57 21.31
CA ARG A 154 21.71 -2.71 20.87
C ARG A 154 22.31 -1.40 20.36
N GLY A 155 21.57 -0.29 20.38
CA GLY A 155 22.01 1.03 19.95
C GLY A 155 21.96 1.29 18.44
N GLY A 156 21.26 0.46 17.66
CA GLY A 156 21.00 0.68 16.24
C GLY A 156 19.80 1.59 15.99
N ASP A 157 19.69 2.16 14.78
CA ASP A 157 18.53 2.95 14.37
C ASP A 157 17.44 2.04 13.80
N ARG A 158 16.28 1.97 14.46
CA ARG A 158 15.11 1.20 14.01
C ARG A 158 14.55 1.62 12.64
N ARG A 159 14.90 2.82 12.17
CA ARG A 159 14.49 3.33 10.85
C ARG A 159 15.46 2.94 9.75
N ARG A 160 16.66 2.49 10.12
CA ARG A 160 17.69 2.08 9.19
C ARG A 160 17.58 0.58 8.94
N PHE A 161 17.15 0.23 7.72
CA PHE A 161 16.99 -1.18 7.34
C PHE A 161 18.25 -2.01 7.58
N GLU A 162 19.46 -1.47 7.34
CA GLU A 162 20.69 -2.24 7.57
C GLU A 162 20.89 -2.63 9.04
N ASP A 163 20.51 -1.76 9.99
CA ASP A 163 20.66 -2.02 11.42
C ASP A 163 19.63 -3.06 11.89
N VAL A 164 18.40 -3.00 11.38
CA VAL A 164 17.34 -3.97 11.66
C VAL A 164 17.65 -5.33 11.02
N ASN A 165 18.18 -5.33 9.80
CA ASN A 165 18.46 -6.55 9.04
C ASN A 165 19.53 -7.43 9.72
N VAL A 166 20.47 -6.86 10.46
CA VAL A 166 21.43 -7.63 11.28
C VAL A 166 20.69 -8.49 12.31
N VAL A 167 19.72 -7.92 13.02
CA VAL A 167 18.92 -8.62 14.02
C VAL A 167 17.99 -9.64 13.38
N ILE A 168 17.37 -9.31 12.25
CA ILE A 168 16.51 -10.23 11.48
C ILE A 168 17.28 -11.48 11.07
N ILE A 169 18.48 -11.33 10.49
CA ILE A 169 19.31 -12.47 10.06
C ILE A 169 19.69 -13.35 11.26
N GLU A 170 20.12 -12.75 12.36
CA GLU A 170 20.49 -13.46 13.59
C GLU A 170 19.31 -14.23 14.19
N ARG A 171 18.16 -13.58 14.32
CA ARG A 171 16.95 -14.20 14.88
C ARG A 171 16.40 -15.27 13.96
N THR A 172 16.41 -15.09 12.64
CA THR A 172 15.95 -16.12 11.70
C THR A 172 16.67 -17.46 11.93
N GLY A 173 17.93 -17.46 12.37
CA GLY A 173 18.68 -18.69 12.70
C GLY A 173 18.41 -19.28 14.08
N SER A 174 17.92 -18.50 15.05
CA SER A 174 17.79 -18.89 16.47
C SER A 174 16.34 -18.99 16.94
N ASP A 175 15.48 -18.11 16.44
CA ASP A 175 14.06 -17.93 16.73
C ASP A 175 13.36 -17.43 15.45
N PRO A 176 13.08 -18.33 14.48
CA PRO A 176 12.53 -17.93 13.18
C PRO A 176 11.10 -17.36 13.31
N PRO A 177 10.71 -16.44 12.42
CA PRO A 177 9.36 -15.90 12.43
C PRO A 177 8.32 -17.01 12.11
N PRO A 178 7.05 -16.80 12.49
CA PRO A 178 5.95 -17.65 12.04
C PRO A 178 5.89 -17.76 10.50
N ILE A 179 5.33 -18.87 10.01
CA ILE A 179 5.19 -19.09 8.56
C ILE A 179 3.97 -18.34 8.05
N CYS A 180 4.20 -17.32 7.24
CA CYS A 180 3.17 -16.69 6.41
C CYS A 180 3.00 -17.47 5.09
N THR A 181 1.77 -17.59 4.60
CA THR A 181 1.36 -18.39 3.44
C THR A 181 0.45 -17.60 2.49
N VAL A 182 0.09 -18.20 1.35
CA VAL A 182 -0.91 -17.64 0.42
C VAL A 182 -2.30 -17.50 1.04
N GLU A 183 -2.64 -18.31 2.05
CA GLU A 183 -3.94 -18.23 2.71
C GLU A 183 -4.09 -16.92 3.49
N ASP A 184 -3.01 -16.45 4.14
CA ASP A 184 -3.00 -15.16 4.84
C ASP A 184 -3.27 -13.99 3.87
N VAL A 185 -2.63 -14.01 2.69
CA VAL A 185 -2.89 -13.03 1.63
C VAL A 185 -4.34 -13.11 1.15
N ALA A 186 -4.87 -14.32 0.98
CA ALA A 186 -6.26 -14.53 0.56
C ALA A 186 -7.26 -14.00 1.61
N ASP A 187 -6.97 -14.16 2.91
CA ASP A 187 -7.79 -13.62 4.00
C ASP A 187 -7.88 -12.09 3.91
N HIS A 188 -6.76 -11.41 3.65
CA HIS A 188 -6.76 -9.96 3.43
C HIS A 188 -7.54 -9.52 2.18
N VAL A 189 -7.42 -10.26 1.07
CA VAL A 189 -8.21 -10.00 -0.15
C VAL A 189 -9.71 -10.14 0.11
N GLU A 190 -10.12 -11.16 0.87
CA GLU A 190 -11.53 -11.39 1.22
C GLU A 190 -12.05 -10.34 2.20
N HIS A 191 -11.25 -9.90 3.17
CA HIS A 191 -11.63 -8.83 4.09
C HIS A 191 -11.83 -7.49 3.37
N VAL A 192 -10.93 -7.10 2.44
CA VAL A 192 -11.16 -5.89 1.61
C VAL A 192 -12.46 -6.03 0.81
N ARG A 193 -12.73 -7.20 0.23
CA ARG A 193 -13.98 -7.45 -0.50
C ARG A 193 -15.21 -7.32 0.41
N GLU A 194 -15.15 -7.79 1.65
CA GLU A 194 -16.26 -7.72 2.61
C GLU A 194 -16.57 -6.27 3.00
N VAL A 195 -15.54 -5.47 3.31
CA VAL A 195 -15.70 -4.09 3.78
C VAL A 195 -15.95 -3.10 2.65
N ALA A 196 -15.21 -3.23 1.55
CA ALA A 196 -15.19 -2.24 0.46
C ALA A 196 -15.90 -2.70 -0.82
N SER A 197 -16.44 -3.93 -0.89
CA SER A 197 -16.93 -4.60 -2.11
C SER A 197 -15.82 -5.13 -3.04
N VAL A 198 -16.17 -6.15 -3.82
CA VAL A 198 -15.31 -6.79 -4.84
C VAL A 198 -14.82 -5.82 -5.91
N ASP A 199 -15.48 -4.68 -6.07
CA ASP A 199 -15.10 -3.64 -7.03
C ASP A 199 -13.92 -2.77 -6.55
N HIS A 200 -13.48 -2.92 -5.30
CA HIS A 200 -12.49 -2.01 -4.68
C HIS A 200 -11.24 -2.73 -4.14
N VAL A 201 -11.01 -3.97 -4.60
CA VAL A 201 -9.84 -4.78 -4.24
C VAL A 201 -8.95 -5.04 -5.46
N GLY A 202 -7.64 -5.02 -5.27
CA GLY A 202 -6.60 -5.30 -6.27
C GLY A 202 -5.42 -6.06 -5.68
N LEU A 203 -4.33 -6.20 -6.45
CA LEU A 203 -3.11 -6.93 -6.03
C LEU A 203 -1.86 -6.05 -6.21
N GLY A 204 -1.13 -5.82 -5.12
CA GLY A 204 0.04 -4.95 -5.06
C GLY A 204 1.21 -5.64 -4.37
N GLY A 205 1.78 -6.67 -5.00
CA GLY A 205 2.58 -7.68 -4.30
C GLY A 205 3.88 -7.21 -3.63
N ASP A 206 4.37 -6.01 -3.94
CA ASP A 206 5.63 -5.45 -3.38
C ASP A 206 6.89 -6.29 -3.66
N TYR A 207 6.88 -7.04 -4.78
CA TYR A 207 8.06 -7.80 -5.23
C TYR A 207 9.24 -6.86 -5.51
N ASP A 208 10.45 -7.32 -5.15
CA ASP A 208 11.71 -6.55 -5.17
C ASP A 208 11.73 -5.31 -4.22
N GLY A 209 10.64 -5.03 -3.48
CA GLY A 209 10.56 -4.03 -2.42
C GLY A 209 10.74 -4.59 -1.01
N ALA A 210 10.37 -5.86 -0.79
CA ALA A 210 10.55 -6.59 0.47
C ALA A 210 11.57 -7.75 0.36
N THR A 211 12.17 -8.12 1.50
CA THR A 211 13.18 -9.20 1.57
C THR A 211 12.58 -10.61 1.64
N PHE A 212 11.40 -10.75 2.22
CA PHE A 212 10.74 -12.03 2.44
C PHE A 212 9.31 -11.97 1.95
N PHE A 213 8.81 -13.11 1.47
CA PHE A 213 7.45 -13.27 0.97
C PHE A 213 6.80 -14.55 1.52
N PRO A 214 5.48 -14.68 1.44
CA PRO A 214 4.75 -15.83 1.95
C PRO A 214 5.21 -17.12 1.27
N ALA A 215 5.10 -18.25 1.98
CA ALA A 215 5.47 -19.56 1.47
C ALA A 215 4.71 -19.87 0.16
N GLY A 216 5.48 -20.22 -0.88
CA GLY A 216 4.94 -20.45 -2.22
C GLY A 216 4.69 -19.19 -3.05
N MET A 217 4.99 -18.00 -2.50
CA MET A 217 4.83 -16.69 -3.14
C MET A 217 6.15 -15.90 -3.25
N ALA A 218 7.26 -16.59 -3.56
CA ALA A 218 8.59 -15.99 -3.50
C ALA A 218 8.86 -14.92 -4.58
N ASP A 219 8.15 -14.97 -5.70
CA ASP A 219 8.36 -14.06 -6.83
C ASP A 219 7.11 -13.88 -7.70
N VAL A 220 7.23 -13.03 -8.73
CA VAL A 220 6.16 -12.68 -9.68
C VAL A 220 5.56 -13.86 -10.46
N SER A 221 6.15 -15.05 -10.44
CA SER A 221 5.54 -16.26 -11.02
C SER A 221 4.41 -16.85 -10.15
N SER A 222 4.21 -16.33 -8.94
CA SER A 222 3.37 -16.94 -7.91
C SER A 222 1.91 -16.45 -7.87
N TYR A 223 1.55 -15.40 -8.63
CA TYR A 223 0.16 -14.92 -8.70
C TYR A 223 -0.87 -16.03 -9.02
N PRO A 224 -0.61 -17.02 -9.90
CA PRO A 224 -1.53 -18.13 -10.14
C PRO A 224 -1.86 -18.95 -8.89
N LEU A 225 -0.95 -19.04 -7.92
CA LEU A 225 -1.22 -19.73 -6.65
C LEU A 225 -2.34 -19.02 -5.88
N LEU A 226 -2.23 -17.70 -5.70
CA LEU A 226 -3.25 -16.90 -5.03
C LEU A 226 -4.61 -16.98 -5.75
N LEU A 227 -4.61 -16.87 -7.08
CA LEU A 227 -5.86 -16.96 -7.85
C LEU A 227 -6.49 -18.37 -7.76
N ALA A 228 -5.68 -19.42 -7.67
CA ALA A 228 -6.17 -20.78 -7.46
C ALA A 228 -6.74 -20.96 -6.04
N THR A 229 -6.08 -20.41 -5.01
CA THR A 229 -6.58 -20.38 -3.63
C THR A 229 -7.94 -19.67 -3.56
N LEU A 230 -8.06 -18.46 -4.11
CA LEU A 230 -9.31 -17.70 -4.13
C LEU A 230 -10.41 -18.41 -4.93
N ARG A 231 -10.07 -19.07 -6.05
CA ARG A 231 -11.03 -19.92 -6.78
C ARG A 231 -11.53 -21.08 -5.91
N GLY A 232 -10.65 -21.69 -5.11
CA GLY A 232 -11.00 -22.70 -4.11
C GLY A 232 -11.97 -22.16 -3.04
N ARG A 233 -11.89 -20.86 -2.75
CA ARG A 233 -12.79 -20.10 -1.87
C ARG A 233 -14.01 -19.51 -2.60
N ALA A 234 -14.40 -20.12 -3.72
CA ALA A 234 -15.60 -19.77 -4.50
C ALA A 234 -15.63 -18.36 -5.10
N TRP A 235 -14.47 -17.74 -5.36
CA TRP A 235 -14.40 -16.56 -6.23
C TRP A 235 -14.76 -16.93 -7.67
N SER A 236 -15.68 -16.17 -8.27
CA SER A 236 -16.05 -16.38 -9.67
C SER A 236 -14.94 -15.90 -10.62
N ASP A 237 -14.92 -16.39 -11.86
CA ASP A 237 -13.97 -15.87 -12.87
C ASP A 237 -14.15 -14.35 -13.11
N GLY A 238 -15.37 -13.84 -12.93
CA GLY A 238 -15.67 -12.41 -12.96
C GLY A 238 -15.00 -11.64 -11.83
N ASP A 239 -15.09 -12.15 -10.59
CA ASP A 239 -14.45 -11.54 -9.41
C ASP A 239 -12.92 -11.56 -9.53
N LEU A 240 -12.36 -12.70 -9.99
CA LEU A 240 -10.92 -12.82 -10.22
C LEU A 240 -10.43 -11.88 -11.33
N THR A 241 -11.24 -11.64 -12.37
CA THR A 241 -10.92 -10.65 -13.42
C THR A 241 -10.91 -9.23 -12.86
N LYS A 242 -11.89 -8.88 -12.00
CA LYS A 242 -11.93 -7.59 -11.30
C LYS A 242 -10.69 -7.39 -10.42
N LEU A 243 -10.38 -8.37 -9.58
CA LEU A 243 -9.20 -8.39 -8.70
C LEU A 243 -7.90 -8.24 -9.47
N ALA A 244 -7.71 -9.03 -10.54
CA ALA A 244 -6.44 -9.09 -11.26
C ALA A 244 -6.12 -7.82 -12.06
N HIS A 245 -7.15 -7.16 -12.63
CA HIS A 245 -6.93 -5.93 -13.40
C HIS A 245 -8.17 -5.06 -13.59
N GLY A 246 -9.38 -5.62 -13.54
CA GLY A 246 -10.60 -4.90 -13.91
C GLY A 246 -10.85 -3.65 -13.06
N ASN A 247 -10.61 -3.75 -11.75
CA ASN A 247 -10.86 -2.66 -10.80
C ASN A 247 -9.87 -1.51 -10.99
N VAL A 248 -8.57 -1.80 -11.06
CA VAL A 248 -7.55 -0.74 -11.22
C VAL A 248 -7.68 -0.04 -12.58
N LEU A 249 -8.04 -0.77 -13.65
CA LEU A 249 -8.29 -0.18 -14.97
C LEU A 249 -9.59 0.63 -15.03
N ARG A 250 -10.59 0.33 -14.20
CA ARG A 250 -11.77 1.19 -14.01
C ARG A 250 -11.36 2.46 -13.29
N ALA A 251 -10.76 2.34 -12.10
CA ALA A 251 -10.33 3.47 -11.30
C ALA A 251 -9.40 4.41 -12.08
N MET A 252 -8.53 3.87 -12.94
CA MET A 252 -7.62 4.68 -13.77
C MET A 252 -8.38 5.51 -14.80
N ARG A 253 -9.37 4.92 -15.48
CA ARG A 253 -10.21 5.66 -16.44
C ARG A 253 -11.05 6.73 -15.75
N ASP A 254 -11.60 6.42 -14.58
CA ASP A 254 -12.43 7.35 -13.82
C ASP A 254 -11.57 8.51 -13.27
N MET A 255 -10.34 8.21 -12.84
CA MET A 255 -9.34 9.20 -12.42
C MET A 255 -8.89 10.11 -13.59
N GLU A 256 -8.64 9.54 -14.77
CA GLU A 256 -8.34 10.32 -15.99
C GLU A 256 -9.53 11.18 -16.44
N ALA A 257 -10.76 10.69 -16.26
CA ALA A 257 -11.97 11.43 -16.60
C ALA A 257 -12.27 12.60 -15.63
N ALA A 258 -11.74 12.55 -14.41
CA ALA A 258 -11.84 13.61 -13.42
C ALA A 258 -10.79 14.73 -13.59
N ALA A 259 -9.81 14.54 -14.49
CA ALA A 259 -8.80 15.54 -14.83
C ALA A 259 -9.43 16.80 -15.45
N GLY A 260 -8.80 17.96 -15.25
CA GLY A 260 -9.35 19.29 -15.57
C GLY A 260 -8.39 20.19 -16.33
#